data_AF-A0A832ZFY0-F1
#
_entry.id   AF-A0A832ZFY0-F1
#
_cell.length_a   1.000
_cell.length_b   1.000
_cell.length_c   1.000
_cell.angle_alpha   90.00
_cell.angle_beta   90.00
_cell.angle_gamma   90.00
#
_symmetry.space_group_name_H-M   'P 1'
#
loop_
_entity.id
_entity.type
_entity.pdbx_description
1 polymer ?
#
loop_
_entity_poly.entity_id
_entity_poly.type
_entity_poly.pdbx_seq_one_letter_code
_entity_poly.pdbx_strand_id
1 'polypeptide(L)' 'PIKEGTIDESHIYAELAEIVSGAKKGRTSDEEITLFKSVGLAIEDTIIAKLAYEEAVKRGIGKEVEL' A
#
# COMPACT_ATOMS: atom_id res chain seq x y z
N PRO A 1 16.64 -13.82 -1.52
CA PRO A 1 16.61 -13.89 -3.00
C PRO A 1 17.64 -12.98 -3.69
N ILE A 2 17.67 -11.65 -3.46
CA ILE A 2 18.67 -10.77 -4.08
C ILE A 2 20.10 -11.11 -3.62
N LYS A 3 20.32 -11.17 -2.30
CA LYS A 3 21.63 -11.55 -1.73
C LYS A 3 22.08 -12.97 -2.12
N GLU A 4 21.13 -13.84 -2.45
CA GLU A 4 21.37 -15.22 -2.90
C GLU A 4 21.66 -15.30 -4.41
N GLY A 5 21.51 -14.19 -5.15
CA GLY A 5 21.74 -14.11 -6.60
C GLY A 5 20.62 -14.67 -7.47
N THR A 6 19.47 -15.03 -6.90
CA THR A 6 18.33 -15.62 -7.65
C THR A 6 17.59 -14.59 -8.50
N ILE A 7 17.56 -13.34 -8.05
CA ILE A 7 17.01 -12.18 -8.76
C ILE A 7 17.90 -10.96 -8.48
N ASP A 8 17.79 -9.91 -9.28
CA ASP A 8 18.40 -8.61 -9.03
C ASP A 8 17.31 -7.52 -8.86
N GLU A 9 17.72 -6.27 -8.65
CA GLU A 9 16.79 -5.13 -8.47
C GLU A 9 15.91 -4.89 -9.69
N SER A 10 16.37 -5.22 -10.91
CA SER A 10 15.58 -5.05 -12.13
C SER A 10 14.41 -6.02 -12.22
N HIS A 11 14.40 -7.07 -11.39
CA HIS A 11 13.27 -7.97 -11.25
C HIS A 11 12.06 -7.32 -10.55
N ILE A 12 12.26 -6.18 -9.87
CA ILE A 12 11.18 -5.38 -9.30
C ILE A 12 10.58 -4.53 -10.43
N TYR A 13 9.42 -4.95 -10.91
CA TYR A 13 8.75 -4.30 -12.04
C TYR A 13 8.27 -2.86 -11.71
N ALA A 14 7.60 -2.68 -10.57
CA ALA A 14 7.01 -1.41 -10.18
C ALA A 14 6.78 -1.29 -8.68
N GLU A 15 6.80 -0.06 -8.18
CA GLU A 15 6.19 0.31 -6.90
C GLU A 15 4.66 0.41 -7.06
N LEU A 16 3.91 0.15 -5.97
CA LEU A 16 2.45 0.20 -6.02
C LEU A 16 1.91 1.57 -6.45
N ALA A 17 2.58 2.66 -6.03
CA ALA A 17 2.21 4.02 -6.40
C ALA A 17 2.33 4.29 -7.91
N GLU A 18 3.28 3.67 -8.60
CA GLU A 18 3.43 3.79 -10.05
C GLU A 18 2.25 3.14 -10.78
N ILE A 19 1.73 2.02 -10.25
CA ILE A 19 0.56 1.34 -10.81
C ILE A 19 -0.71 2.14 -10.54
N VAL A 20 -0.92 2.59 -9.29
CA VAL A 20 -2.13 3.35 -8.90
C VAL A 20 -2.23 4.68 -9.64
N SER A 21 -1.10 5.36 -9.88
CA SER A 21 -1.05 6.60 -10.67
C SER A 21 -1.19 6.39 -12.18
N GLY A 22 -1.12 5.14 -12.66
CA GLY A 22 -1.11 4.80 -14.08
C GLY A 22 0.22 5.06 -14.80
N ALA A 23 1.27 5.42 -14.07
CA ALA A 23 2.62 5.57 -14.62
C ALA A 23 3.18 4.23 -15.15
N LYS A 24 2.78 3.11 -14.53
CA LYS A 24 3.01 1.75 -15.02
C LYS A 24 1.71 0.96 -15.04
N LYS A 25 1.62 -0.02 -15.94
CA LYS A 25 0.45 -0.91 -16.01
C LYS A 25 0.55 -1.97 -14.92
N GLY A 26 -0.60 -2.44 -14.43
CA GLY A 26 -0.65 -3.66 -13.63
C GLY A 26 -0.51 -4.90 -14.51
N ARG A 27 -1.20 -5.98 -14.14
CA ARG A 27 -1.39 -7.16 -14.98
C ARG A 27 -1.94 -6.78 -16.36
N THR A 28 -1.37 -7.35 -17.42
CA THR A 28 -1.77 -7.10 -18.81
C THR A 28 -2.25 -8.33 -19.56
N SER A 29 -2.03 -9.54 -19.03
CA SER A 29 -2.60 -10.78 -19.57
C SER A 29 -2.96 -11.80 -18.48
N ASP A 30 -3.77 -12.79 -18.84
CA ASP A 30 -4.22 -13.84 -17.93
C ASP A 30 -3.13 -14.91 -17.69
N GLU A 31 -2.13 -14.99 -18.56
CA GLU A 31 -0.99 -15.91 -18.48
C GLU A 31 0.10 -15.43 -17.49
N GLU A 32 0.11 -14.15 -17.12
CA GLU A 32 1.10 -13.60 -16.20
C GLU A 32 0.93 -14.15 -14.77
N ILE A 33 2.04 -14.47 -14.10
CA ILE A 33 2.03 -14.69 -12.65
C ILE A 33 2.58 -13.42 -12.00
N THR A 34 1.77 -12.74 -11.17
CA THR A 34 2.15 -11.49 -10.52
C THR A 34 2.29 -11.68 -9.02
N LEU A 35 3.37 -11.16 -8.44
CA LEU A 35 3.61 -11.16 -6.99
C LEU A 35 3.64 -9.72 -6.49
N PHE A 36 2.72 -9.39 -5.57
CA PHE A 36 2.82 -8.18 -4.77
C PHE A 36 3.49 -8.52 -3.44
N LYS A 37 4.56 -7.80 -3.11
CA LYS A 37 5.23 -7.89 -1.82
C LYS A 37 5.14 -6.55 -1.10
N SER A 38 4.59 -6.56 0.10
CA SER A 38 4.57 -5.39 0.99
C SER A 38 5.35 -5.67 2.28
N VAL A 39 5.90 -4.62 2.87
CA VAL A 39 6.42 -4.58 4.25
C VAL A 39 5.60 -3.65 5.15
N GLY A 40 4.59 -2.96 4.59
CA GLY A 40 3.82 -1.90 5.24
C GLY A 40 4.51 -0.53 5.15
N LEU A 41 3.74 0.54 4.99
CA LEU A 41 4.21 1.92 5.03
C LEU A 41 3.40 2.73 6.04
N ALA A 42 4.06 3.54 6.86
CA ALA A 42 3.39 4.35 7.91
C ALA A 42 2.33 5.33 7.36
N ILE A 43 2.43 5.72 6.09
CA ILE A 43 1.42 6.54 5.42
C ILE A 43 0.08 5.82 5.28
N GLU A 44 0.10 4.49 5.12
CA GLU A 44 -1.09 3.64 5.01
C GLU A 44 -1.87 3.66 6.32
N ASP A 45 -1.18 3.50 7.46
CA ASP A 45 -1.80 3.57 8.77
C ASP A 45 -2.35 4.96 9.09
N THR A 46 -1.56 6.00 8.79
CA THR A 46 -1.91 7.39 9.11
C THR A 46 -3.17 7.84 8.37
N ILE A 47 -3.28 7.53 7.08
CA ILE A 47 -4.45 7.95 6.29
C ILE A 47 -5.72 7.20 6.72
N ILE A 48 -5.60 5.92 7.07
CA ILE A 48 -6.72 5.11 7.56
C ILE A 48 -7.16 5.59 8.95
N ALA A 49 -6.21 5.88 9.84
CA ALA A 49 -6.52 6.44 11.16
C ALA A 49 -7.29 7.76 11.05
N LYS A 50 -6.85 8.66 10.15
CA LYS A 50 -7.55 9.92 9.88
C LYS A 50 -8.97 9.68 9.35
N LEU A 51 -9.13 8.79 8.36
CA LEU A 51 -10.43 8.47 7.79
C LEU A 51 -11.39 7.91 8.86
N ALA A 52 -10.93 6.95 9.66
CA ALA A 52 -11.71 6.35 10.73
C ALA A 52 -12.08 7.38 11.81
N TYR A 53 -11.14 8.25 12.18
CA TYR A 53 -11.38 9.33 13.13
C TYR A 53 -12.43 10.32 12.63
N GLU A 54 -12.30 10.81 11.40
CA GLU A 54 -13.27 11.74 10.81
C GLU A 54 -14.67 11.14 10.74
N GLU A 55 -14.78 9.85 10.43
CA GLU A 55 -16.06 9.14 10.41
C GLU A 55 -16.64 8.93 11.81
N ALA A 56 -15.80 8.62 12.80
CA ALA A 56 -16.20 8.49 14.19
C ALA A 56 -16.76 9.82 14.73
N VAL A 57 -16.09 10.94 14.44
CA VAL A 57 -16.56 12.29 14.80
C VAL A 57 -17.93 12.58 14.18
N LYS A 58 -18.09 12.34 12.86
CA LYS A 58 -19.39 12.57 12.16
C LYS A 58 -20.54 11.77 12.76
N ARG A 59 -20.26 10.57 13.30
CA ARG A 59 -21.25 9.66 13.86
C ARG A 59 -21.41 9.76 15.37
N GLY A 60 -20.68 10.66 16.04
CA GLY A 60 -20.68 10.78 17.49
C GLY A 60 -20.15 9.53 18.20
N ILE A 61 -19.19 8.83 17.61
CA ILE A 61 -18.57 7.62 18.15
C ILE A 61 -17.23 8.00 18.78
N GLY A 62 -16.98 7.51 20.01
CA GLY A 62 -15.72 7.72 20.73
C GLY A 62 -15.93 8.40 22.09
N LYS A 63 -14.82 8.80 22.72
CA LYS A 63 -14.81 9.52 23.99
C LYS A 63 -13.71 10.57 23.96
N GLU A 64 -14.06 11.82 24.26
CA GLU A 64 -13.08 12.88 24.49
C GLU A 64 -12.39 12.69 25.82
N VAL A 65 -11.09 12.96 25.86
CA VAL A 65 -10.24 12.87 27.04
C VAL A 65 -9.40 14.14 27.15
N GLU A 66 -9.18 14.60 28.38
CA GLU A 66 -8.26 15.72 28.66
C GLU A 66 -6.81 15.20 28.59
N LEU A 67 -5.90 16.03 28.05
CA LEU A 67 -4.47 15.72 27.90
C LEU A 67 -3.65 16.21 29.10
#